data_AF-A7S7M3-F1
#
_entry.id   AF-A7S7M3-F1
#
_cell.length_a   1.000
_cell.length_b   1.000
_cell.length_c   1.000
_cell.angle_alpha   90.00
_cell.angle_beta   90.00
_cell.angle_gamma   90.00
#
_symmetry.space_group_name_H-M   'P 1'
#
loop_
_entity.id
_entity.type
_entity.pdbx_description
1 polymer ?
#
loop_
_entity_poly.entity_id
_entity_poly.type
_entity_poly.pdbx_seq_one_letter_code
_entity_poly.pdbx_strand_id
1 'polypeptide(L)'
;MVAFSYLFGDHLPRNFSKAYEVLIDLANKGSPAAQQGLGFMYATGIHVNSSQAKALVYYTFAALGGDVKAQMSLGYRYWAGVGVQVACETALTYYRKVSNKVAEDVSLSGGPAVHRVRLLDEDDQGGNNAVLDEDLIQYYQFLADKGDVQAQVGLGQLYFQGGRGVELDHQRANRYFQQAAEAGNSNAMAFLGKMYSEGSEVVKQDNKTAFKWFKKAADMGNPIGQSGLGLMYMFGKGVDKNYEKAFQYFKMAAEQGWVDGHLQIGTMYYHGLGVRRDYKMAIKFFNLASQSGHVLAFYNLAVMHASGTGIMRSCNTATELFKNVAERGRVATMLMEAHEAYRGGQVDTALLKYAMLAELGYEVAQSNLAYILDHGLSAVIIQNETYPRALMYWTRAASQGNTQARVKVGDYHYYGYGTEVDYERAALHYRLASEQQHSAQAMFNLGYMHERGLGMRQDIHLAKRFYDMAAQTNPDAQVPVALALIKLAVLFFWEWVRENYAFWTKLDASSSFTLSHEHLDIYVMTFLALVFGIIMLLRRR
;
A
#
# COMPACT_ATOMS: atom_id res chain seq x y z
N MET A 1 25.27 -5.14 8.32
CA MET A 1 24.68 -3.81 8.56
C MET A 1 25.50 -2.70 7.92
N VAL A 2 26.82 -2.61 8.17
CA VAL A 2 27.71 -1.57 7.59
C VAL A 2 27.59 -1.40 6.06
N ALA A 3 27.58 -2.50 5.30
CA ALA A 3 27.46 -2.42 3.84
C ALA A 3 26.12 -1.82 3.37
N PHE A 4 25.01 -2.13 4.06
CA PHE A 4 23.71 -1.53 3.76
C PHE A 4 23.66 -0.05 4.16
N SER A 5 24.35 0.35 5.23
CA SER A 5 24.50 1.76 5.59
C SER A 5 25.28 2.55 4.53
N TYR A 6 26.34 1.98 3.94
CA TYR A 6 27.01 2.58 2.77
C TYR A 6 26.16 2.59 1.51
N LEU A 7 25.27 1.61 1.34
CA LEU A 7 24.35 1.52 0.21
C LEU A 7 23.27 2.61 0.31
N PHE A 8 22.54 2.67 1.41
CA PHE A 8 21.41 3.59 1.59
C PHE A 8 21.84 5.01 1.97
N GLY A 9 22.92 5.16 2.72
CA GLY A 9 23.38 6.47 3.19
C GLY A 9 22.83 6.91 4.55
N ASP A 10 22.21 6.00 5.32
CA ASP A 10 21.50 6.34 6.58
C ASP A 10 22.43 6.85 7.70
N HIS A 11 23.50 6.11 7.98
CA HIS A 11 24.43 6.41 9.08
C HIS A 11 25.87 6.66 8.62
N LEU A 12 26.15 6.30 7.36
CA LEU A 12 27.47 6.41 6.75
C LEU A 12 27.31 7.13 5.41
N PRO A 13 28.31 7.93 4.99
CA PRO A 13 28.25 8.59 3.70
C PRO A 13 28.17 7.53 2.60
N ARG A 14 27.22 7.72 1.69
CA ARG A 14 26.94 6.76 0.62
C ARG A 14 28.18 6.47 -0.21
N ASN A 15 28.52 5.19 -0.36
CA ASN A 15 29.65 4.74 -1.16
C ASN A 15 29.36 3.35 -1.72
N PHE A 16 28.92 3.30 -2.99
CA PHE A 16 28.54 2.05 -3.62
C PHE A 16 29.70 1.08 -3.83
N SER A 17 30.92 1.58 -4.09
CA SER A 17 32.11 0.73 -4.26
C SER A 17 32.46 0.01 -2.96
N LYS A 18 32.51 0.76 -1.84
CA LYS A 18 32.77 0.17 -0.52
C LYS A 18 31.65 -0.79 -0.10
N ALA A 19 30.39 -0.43 -0.37
CA ALA A 19 29.27 -1.33 -0.12
C ALA A 19 29.45 -2.64 -0.89
N TYR A 20 29.79 -2.57 -2.17
CA TYR A 20 29.98 -3.73 -3.05
C TYR A 20 31.15 -4.61 -2.62
N GLU A 21 32.31 -4.04 -2.30
CA GLU A 21 33.48 -4.76 -1.80
C GLU A 21 33.18 -5.55 -0.54
N VAL A 22 32.53 -4.91 0.45
CA VAL A 22 32.15 -5.56 1.71
C VAL A 22 31.10 -6.65 1.46
N LEU A 23 30.14 -6.42 0.56
CA LEU A 23 29.13 -7.42 0.21
C LEU A 23 29.75 -8.65 -0.46
N ILE A 24 30.73 -8.49 -1.36
CA ILE A 24 31.44 -9.62 -1.97
C ILE A 24 32.20 -10.43 -0.92
N ASP A 25 32.99 -9.77 -0.07
CA ASP A 25 33.77 -10.46 0.96
C ASP A 25 32.86 -11.28 1.89
N LEU A 26 31.74 -10.69 2.32
CA LEU A 26 30.76 -11.37 3.17
C LEU A 26 30.00 -12.47 2.42
N ALA A 27 29.69 -12.29 1.14
CA ALA A 27 29.02 -13.31 0.33
C ALA A 27 29.92 -14.52 0.10
N ASN A 28 31.23 -14.31 -0.11
CA ASN A 28 32.24 -15.37 -0.22
C ASN A 28 32.39 -16.14 1.09
N LYS A 29 32.17 -15.49 2.23
CA LYS A 29 32.08 -16.11 3.56
C LYS A 29 30.73 -16.80 3.83
N GLY A 30 29.80 -16.78 2.87
CA GLY A 30 28.50 -17.45 2.97
C GLY A 30 27.40 -16.63 3.66
N SER A 31 27.56 -15.31 3.82
CA SER A 31 26.53 -14.47 4.46
C SER A 31 25.27 -14.34 3.57
N PRO A 32 24.09 -14.81 4.03
CA PRO A 32 22.86 -14.75 3.24
C PRO A 32 22.39 -13.31 2.98
N ALA A 33 22.55 -12.43 3.97
CA ALA A 33 22.19 -11.02 3.84
C ALA A 33 23.10 -10.28 2.83
N ALA A 34 24.38 -10.66 2.75
CA ALA A 34 25.29 -10.08 1.77
C ALA A 34 24.97 -10.56 0.35
N GLN A 35 24.65 -11.85 0.18
CA GLN A 35 24.15 -12.39 -1.07
C GLN A 35 22.85 -11.69 -1.50
N GLN A 36 21.92 -11.41 -0.57
CA GLN A 36 20.70 -10.64 -0.87
C GLN A 36 21.04 -9.22 -1.36
N GLY A 37 21.99 -8.55 -0.71
CA GLY A 37 22.46 -7.22 -1.12
C GLY A 37 23.08 -7.21 -2.53
N LEU A 38 23.92 -8.20 -2.85
CA LEU A 38 24.47 -8.37 -4.21
C LEU A 38 23.37 -8.65 -5.23
N GLY A 39 22.41 -9.52 -4.89
CA GLY A 39 21.25 -9.80 -5.72
C GLY A 39 20.48 -8.52 -6.07
N PHE A 40 20.27 -7.65 -5.08
CA PHE A 40 19.67 -6.34 -5.26
C PHE A 40 20.47 -5.42 -6.19
N MET A 41 21.79 -5.30 -6.01
CA MET A 41 22.65 -4.47 -6.86
C MET A 41 22.62 -4.95 -8.33
N TYR A 42 22.69 -6.26 -8.56
CA TYR A 42 22.57 -6.83 -9.91
C TYR A 42 21.15 -6.71 -10.49
N ALA A 43 20.10 -6.79 -9.69
CA ALA A 43 18.72 -6.64 -10.16
C ALA A 43 18.44 -5.22 -10.64
N THR A 44 18.88 -4.22 -9.87
CA THR A 44 18.61 -2.79 -10.10
C THR A 44 19.65 -2.11 -10.98
N GLY A 45 20.80 -2.74 -11.19
CA GLY A 45 21.92 -2.17 -11.91
C GLY A 45 22.56 -0.98 -11.18
N ILE A 46 22.48 -0.92 -9.85
CA ILE A 46 23.14 0.12 -9.06
C ILE A 46 24.60 -0.29 -8.88
N HIS A 47 25.52 0.58 -9.32
CA HIS A 47 26.98 0.40 -9.34
C HIS A 47 27.53 -0.74 -10.22
N VAL A 48 26.74 -1.78 -10.48
CA VAL A 48 27.08 -2.90 -11.38
C VAL A 48 26.13 -2.95 -12.56
N ASN A 49 26.56 -3.55 -13.68
CA ASN A 49 25.67 -3.78 -14.82
C ASN A 49 24.51 -4.70 -14.42
N SER A 50 23.29 -4.32 -14.79
CA SER A 50 22.10 -5.11 -14.47
C SER A 50 22.20 -6.51 -15.08
N SER A 51 21.94 -7.53 -14.27
CA SER A 51 21.92 -8.93 -14.69
C SER A 51 20.89 -9.69 -13.86
N GLN A 52 19.73 -9.93 -14.46
CA GLN A 52 18.65 -10.70 -13.80
C GLN A 52 19.08 -12.14 -13.49
N ALA A 53 19.93 -12.74 -14.32
CA ALA A 53 20.47 -14.08 -14.08
C ALA A 53 21.38 -14.11 -12.84
N LYS A 54 22.33 -13.18 -12.71
CA LYS A 54 23.18 -13.08 -11.51
C LYS A 54 22.34 -12.76 -10.27
N ALA A 55 21.38 -11.84 -10.39
CA ALA A 55 20.48 -11.51 -9.30
C ALA A 55 19.71 -12.75 -8.79
N LEU A 56 19.16 -13.55 -9.71
CA LEU A 56 18.43 -14.77 -9.37
C LEU A 56 19.31 -15.79 -8.62
N VAL A 57 20.56 -15.97 -9.05
CA VAL A 57 21.53 -16.87 -8.39
C VAL A 57 21.80 -16.41 -6.96
N TYR A 58 22.12 -15.12 -6.78
CA TYR A 58 22.39 -14.56 -5.45
C TYR A 58 21.16 -14.63 -4.53
N TYR A 59 19.96 -14.32 -5.04
CA TYR A 59 18.74 -14.46 -4.25
C TYR A 59 18.45 -15.91 -3.87
N THR A 60 18.77 -16.86 -4.74
CA THR A 60 18.56 -18.29 -4.45
C THR A 60 19.45 -18.76 -3.31
N PHE A 61 20.75 -18.45 -3.35
CA PHE A 61 21.65 -18.79 -2.24
C PHE A 61 21.27 -18.05 -0.93
N ALA A 62 20.90 -16.78 -1.02
CA ALA A 62 20.45 -16.01 0.14
C ALA A 62 19.17 -16.60 0.76
N ALA A 63 18.20 -16.99 -0.07
CA ALA A 63 16.95 -17.58 0.39
C ALA A 63 17.13 -18.98 1.00
N LEU A 64 18.07 -19.78 0.47
CA LEU A 64 18.50 -21.04 1.07
C LEU A 64 19.19 -20.82 2.42
N GLY A 65 19.98 -19.75 2.54
CA GLY A 65 20.57 -19.27 3.78
C GLY A 65 19.57 -18.68 4.79
N GLY A 66 18.27 -18.64 4.46
CA GLY A 66 17.21 -18.22 5.36
C GLY A 66 16.93 -16.71 5.39
N ASP A 67 17.54 -15.93 4.49
CA ASP A 67 17.29 -14.49 4.40
C ASP A 67 15.84 -14.20 3.95
N VAL A 68 15.12 -13.42 4.76
CA VAL A 68 13.70 -13.13 4.55
C VAL A 68 13.48 -12.27 3.31
N LYS A 69 14.35 -11.30 3.06
CA LYS A 69 14.24 -10.40 1.92
C LYS A 69 14.45 -11.17 0.60
N ALA A 70 15.44 -12.04 0.55
CA ALA A 70 15.67 -12.90 -0.61
C ALA A 70 14.49 -13.86 -0.86
N GLN A 71 13.91 -14.45 0.20
CA GLN A 71 12.71 -15.27 0.07
C GLN A 71 11.52 -14.47 -0.51
N MET A 72 11.30 -13.24 -0.06
CA MET A 72 10.27 -12.36 -0.62
C MET A 72 10.56 -11.99 -2.08
N SER A 73 11.80 -11.64 -2.42
CA SER A 73 12.20 -11.33 -3.81
C SER A 73 11.96 -12.51 -4.75
N LEU A 74 12.31 -13.73 -4.37
CA LEU A 74 12.02 -14.92 -5.17
C LEU A 74 10.52 -15.22 -5.26
N GLY A 75 9.81 -15.09 -4.14
CA GLY A 75 8.35 -15.21 -4.11
C GLY A 75 7.68 -14.28 -5.11
N TYR A 76 8.07 -13.00 -5.12
CA TYR A 76 7.56 -12.01 -6.05
C TYR A 76 7.96 -12.31 -7.50
N ARG A 77 9.22 -12.69 -7.75
CA ARG A 77 9.71 -13.02 -9.10
C ARG A 77 8.96 -14.19 -9.73
N TYR A 78 8.70 -15.27 -8.99
CA TYR A 78 7.92 -16.40 -9.47
C TYR A 78 6.41 -16.10 -9.59
N TRP A 79 5.90 -15.18 -8.76
CA TRP A 79 4.50 -14.74 -8.84
C TRP A 79 4.25 -13.83 -10.05
N ALA A 80 5.13 -12.84 -10.28
CA ALA A 80 5.01 -11.85 -11.34
C ALA A 80 5.71 -12.24 -12.67
N GLY A 81 6.53 -13.29 -12.68
CA GLY A 81 7.28 -13.72 -13.86
C GLY A 81 8.51 -12.86 -14.19
N VAL A 82 9.19 -12.30 -13.18
CA VAL A 82 10.32 -11.37 -13.38
C VAL A 82 11.64 -12.15 -13.47
N GLY A 83 12.13 -12.34 -14.71
CA GLY A 83 13.36 -13.08 -14.99
C GLY A 83 13.26 -14.59 -14.80
N VAL A 84 12.05 -15.09 -14.56
CA VAL A 84 11.70 -16.52 -14.40
C VAL A 84 10.30 -16.75 -14.96
N GLN A 85 9.98 -17.99 -15.34
CA GLN A 85 8.61 -18.36 -15.71
C GLN A 85 7.71 -18.28 -14.48
N VAL A 86 6.48 -17.79 -14.69
CA VAL A 86 5.46 -17.74 -13.63
C VAL A 86 5.21 -19.15 -13.09
N ALA A 87 5.39 -19.32 -11.78
CA ALA A 87 5.19 -20.60 -11.10
C ALA A 87 4.58 -20.35 -9.72
N CYS A 88 3.28 -20.62 -9.60
CA CYS A 88 2.55 -20.34 -8.37
C CYS A 88 3.05 -21.18 -7.19
N GLU A 89 3.32 -22.47 -7.39
CA GLU A 89 3.75 -23.35 -6.29
C GLU A 89 5.09 -22.93 -5.71
N THR A 90 6.04 -22.50 -6.53
CA THR A 90 7.33 -22.00 -6.04
C THR A 90 7.14 -20.68 -5.29
N ALA A 91 6.36 -19.74 -5.84
CA ALA A 91 6.02 -18.50 -5.14
C ALA A 91 5.36 -18.77 -3.77
N LEU A 92 4.39 -19.68 -3.74
CA LEU A 92 3.69 -20.14 -2.54
C LEU A 92 4.66 -20.67 -1.48
N THR A 93 5.64 -21.48 -1.88
CA THR A 93 6.63 -22.04 -0.92
C THR A 93 7.50 -20.96 -0.28
N TYR A 94 7.93 -19.96 -1.05
CA TYR A 94 8.74 -18.87 -0.52
C TYR A 94 7.92 -17.95 0.38
N TYR A 95 6.74 -17.53 -0.07
CA TYR A 95 5.87 -16.67 0.74
C TYR A 95 5.42 -17.38 2.02
N ARG A 96 5.05 -18.67 1.97
CA ARG A 96 4.73 -19.44 3.18
C ARG A 96 5.86 -19.42 4.21
N LYS A 97 7.13 -19.60 3.81
CA LYS A 97 8.27 -19.55 4.73
C LYS A 97 8.38 -18.20 5.44
N VAL A 98 8.19 -17.10 4.70
CA VAL A 98 8.21 -15.75 5.27
C VAL A 98 7.00 -15.51 6.16
N SER A 99 5.81 -15.86 5.70
CA SER A 99 4.57 -15.68 6.45
C SER A 99 4.55 -16.48 7.75
N ASN A 100 5.15 -17.67 7.81
CA ASN A 100 5.30 -18.42 9.05
C ASN A 100 6.12 -17.62 10.09
N LYS A 101 7.27 -17.06 9.68
CA LYS A 101 8.07 -16.19 10.55
C LYS A 101 7.28 -14.97 11.02
N VAL A 102 6.56 -14.31 10.09
CA VAL A 102 5.72 -13.16 10.44
C VAL A 102 4.61 -13.56 11.41
N ALA A 103 3.96 -14.71 11.22
CA ALA A 103 2.90 -15.18 12.11
C ALA A 103 3.42 -15.55 13.51
N GLU A 104 4.65 -16.07 13.61
CA GLU A 104 5.34 -16.32 14.88
C GLU A 104 5.71 -15.01 15.61
N ASP A 105 6.09 -13.98 14.84
CA ASP A 105 6.46 -12.66 15.37
C ASP A 105 5.24 -11.79 15.78
N VAL A 106 4.02 -12.14 15.34
CA VAL A 106 2.80 -11.36 15.69
C VAL A 106 2.47 -11.58 17.17
N SER A 107 2.78 -10.57 17.96
CA SER A 107 2.41 -10.48 19.36
C SER A 107 0.92 -10.16 19.53
N LEU A 108 0.43 -10.35 20.76
CA LEU A 108 -0.89 -9.91 21.17
C LEU A 108 -1.01 -8.39 21.01
N SER A 109 0.07 -7.63 21.29
CA SER A 109 0.20 -6.17 21.11
C SER A 109 -0.18 -5.68 19.71
N GLY A 110 -0.02 -6.53 18.69
CA GLY A 110 0.09 -6.11 17.30
C GLY A 110 1.47 -5.52 17.07
N GLY A 111 2.17 -5.96 16.02
CA GLY A 111 3.47 -5.39 15.64
C GLY A 111 3.36 -3.90 15.27
N PRO A 112 4.49 -3.23 14.98
CA PRO A 112 4.51 -1.81 14.67
C PRO A 112 3.53 -1.48 13.53
N ALA A 113 2.70 -0.45 13.73
CA ALA A 113 1.71 -0.04 12.75
C ALA A 113 2.41 0.63 11.56
N VAL A 114 2.61 -0.12 10.47
CA VAL A 114 3.24 0.40 9.26
C VAL A 114 2.22 1.10 8.38
N HIS A 115 2.42 2.40 8.14
CA HIS A 115 1.65 3.15 7.19
C HIS A 115 2.20 2.97 5.77
N ARG A 116 1.30 2.76 4.80
CA ARG A 116 1.64 2.59 3.39
C ARG A 116 1.25 3.87 2.64
N VAL A 117 2.15 4.86 2.61
CA VAL A 117 1.93 6.14 1.92
C VAL A 117 2.29 6.00 0.43
N ARG A 118 1.42 6.42 -0.47
CA ARG A 118 1.79 6.65 -1.87
C ARG A 118 2.11 8.13 -2.07
N LEU A 119 3.27 8.44 -2.64
CA LEU A 119 3.72 9.82 -2.82
C LEU A 119 2.81 10.59 -3.78
N LEU A 120 2.29 9.91 -4.82
CA LEU A 120 1.35 10.51 -5.77
C LEU A 120 0.05 10.95 -5.07
N ASP A 121 -0.51 10.10 -4.21
CA ASP A 121 -1.76 10.40 -3.50
C ASP A 121 -1.58 11.57 -2.50
N GLU A 122 -0.38 11.71 -1.93
CA GLU A 122 -0.04 12.79 -0.99
C GLU A 122 0.09 14.14 -1.70
N ASP A 123 0.68 14.16 -2.90
CA ASP A 123 0.83 15.35 -3.74
C ASP A 123 -0.55 15.86 -4.20
N ASP A 124 -1.41 14.95 -4.69
CA ASP A 124 -2.77 15.28 -5.14
C ASP A 124 -3.67 15.82 -4.00
N GLN A 125 -3.48 15.36 -2.77
CA GLN A 125 -4.28 15.75 -1.60
C GLN A 125 -3.72 16.93 -0.80
N GLY A 126 -2.65 17.59 -1.29
CA GLY A 126 -2.08 18.76 -0.62
C GLY A 126 -1.27 18.44 0.65
N GLY A 127 -0.62 17.28 0.71
CA GLY A 127 0.52 17.03 1.61
C GLY A 127 0.24 16.79 3.11
N ASN A 128 -1.01 16.81 3.57
CA ASN A 128 -1.33 16.97 5.01
C ASN A 128 -2.03 15.78 5.71
N ASN A 129 -2.32 14.65 5.05
CA ASN A 129 -3.18 13.60 5.66
C ASN A 129 -2.45 12.31 6.13
N ALA A 130 -1.17 12.12 5.80
CA ALA A 130 -0.52 10.81 5.96
C ALA A 130 0.30 10.62 7.25
N VAL A 131 0.82 11.70 7.83
CA VAL A 131 1.59 11.72 9.09
C VAL A 131 0.81 12.58 10.08
N LEU A 132 0.68 12.16 11.35
CA LEU A 132 0.14 13.06 12.37
C LEU A 132 1.11 14.23 12.47
N ASP A 133 0.63 15.44 12.24
CA ASP A 133 1.43 16.64 12.44
C ASP A 133 2.02 16.64 13.85
N GLU A 134 3.26 17.08 14.00
CA GLU A 134 3.92 17.16 15.31
C GLU A 134 3.09 18.04 16.26
N ASP A 135 2.50 19.09 15.69
CA ASP A 135 1.56 20.01 16.34
C ASP A 135 0.31 19.28 16.88
N LEU A 136 -0.19 18.27 16.15
CA LEU A 136 -1.35 17.48 16.56
C LEU A 136 -1.00 16.54 17.71
N ILE A 137 0.21 15.95 17.70
CA ILE A 137 0.69 15.12 18.82
C ILE A 137 0.86 15.98 20.08
N GLN A 138 1.44 17.18 19.96
CA GLN A 138 1.58 18.12 21.07
C GLN A 138 0.22 18.55 21.61
N TYR A 139 -0.76 18.81 20.74
CA TYR A 139 -2.12 19.12 21.14
C TYR A 139 -2.77 17.98 21.96
N TYR A 140 -2.64 16.73 21.51
CA TYR A 140 -3.13 15.58 22.27
C TYR A 140 -2.40 15.41 23.60
N GLN A 141 -1.08 15.63 23.66
CA GLN A 141 -0.31 15.60 24.91
C GLN A 141 -0.85 16.63 25.91
N PHE A 142 -1.10 17.86 25.44
CA PHE A 142 -1.69 18.90 26.27
C PHE A 142 -3.08 18.51 26.82
N LEU A 143 -3.93 17.89 26.00
CA LEU A 143 -5.23 17.37 26.46
C LEU A 143 -5.07 16.27 27.49
N ALA A 144 -4.16 15.32 27.26
CA ALA A 144 -3.89 14.22 28.18
C ALA A 144 -3.36 14.72 29.53
N ASP A 145 -2.49 15.74 29.52
CA ASP A 145 -1.95 16.38 30.72
C ASP A 145 -3.01 17.17 31.49
N LYS A 146 -4.04 17.70 30.80
CA LYS A 146 -5.23 18.29 31.43
C LYS A 146 -6.22 17.26 31.99
N GLY A 147 -5.95 15.97 31.83
CA GLY A 147 -6.78 14.90 32.34
C GLY A 147 -7.84 14.38 31.36
N ASP A 148 -7.73 14.70 30.06
CA ASP A 148 -8.59 14.08 29.05
C ASP A 148 -8.25 12.59 28.91
N VAL A 149 -9.17 11.75 29.38
CA VAL A 149 -9.00 10.30 29.44
C VAL A 149 -8.91 9.67 28.05
N GLN A 150 -9.59 10.22 27.04
CA GLN A 150 -9.54 9.68 25.68
C GLN A 150 -8.20 10.00 25.02
N ALA A 151 -7.67 11.21 25.24
CA ALA A 151 -6.33 11.59 24.80
C ALA A 151 -5.26 10.73 25.48
N GLN A 152 -5.39 10.46 26.78
CA GLN A 152 -4.50 9.54 27.50
C GLN A 152 -4.50 8.14 26.87
N VAL A 153 -5.69 7.57 26.60
CA VAL A 153 -5.78 6.25 25.94
C VAL A 153 -5.20 6.28 24.53
N GLY A 154 -5.51 7.31 23.75
CA GLY A 154 -5.04 7.46 22.37
C GLY A 154 -3.51 7.59 22.27
N LEU A 155 -2.91 8.46 23.10
CA LEU A 155 -1.45 8.59 23.18
C LEU A 155 -0.80 7.34 23.76
N GLY A 156 -1.43 6.72 24.76
CA GLY A 156 -0.98 5.46 25.31
C GLY A 156 -0.89 4.37 24.23
N GLN A 157 -1.91 4.25 23.38
CA GLN A 157 -1.91 3.34 22.23
C GLN A 157 -0.84 3.70 21.21
N LEU A 158 -0.70 4.99 20.90
CA LEU A 158 0.28 5.48 19.92
C LEU A 158 1.72 5.15 20.35
N TYR A 159 2.07 5.41 21.61
CA TYR A 159 3.38 5.03 22.16
C TYR A 159 3.54 3.53 22.37
N PHE A 160 2.45 2.78 22.59
CA PHE A 160 2.50 1.34 22.79
C PHE A 160 2.74 0.56 21.49
N GLN A 161 2.10 0.97 20.39
CA GLN A 161 2.19 0.29 19.09
C GLN A 161 3.23 0.93 18.16
N GLY A 162 3.57 2.20 18.40
CA GLY A 162 4.30 3.01 17.43
C GLY A 162 3.48 3.28 16.17
N GLY A 163 3.84 4.34 15.44
CA GLY A 163 3.21 4.68 14.17
C GLY A 163 2.96 6.18 13.98
N ARG A 164 2.65 6.57 12.75
CA ARG A 164 2.40 7.98 12.35
C ARG A 164 3.52 8.96 12.75
N GLY A 165 4.78 8.52 12.70
CA GLY A 165 5.95 9.32 13.08
C GLY A 165 6.32 9.26 14.56
N VAL A 166 5.58 8.49 15.39
CA VAL A 166 5.88 8.32 16.81
C VAL A 166 6.60 7.00 17.07
N GLU A 167 7.76 7.10 17.71
CA GLU A 167 8.54 5.95 18.18
C GLU A 167 7.84 5.23 19.35
N LEU A 168 8.14 3.94 19.47
CA LEU A 168 7.60 3.09 20.51
C LEU A 168 8.24 3.43 21.88
N ASP A 169 7.39 3.78 22.86
CA ASP A 169 7.78 4.15 24.22
C ASP A 169 6.82 3.50 25.23
N HIS A 170 7.20 2.31 25.70
CA HIS A 170 6.41 1.57 26.68
C HIS A 170 6.29 2.28 28.03
N GLN A 171 7.21 3.20 28.36
CA GLN A 171 7.19 3.91 29.63
C GLN A 171 6.11 4.99 29.64
N ARG A 172 6.05 5.80 28.58
CA ARG A 172 4.97 6.78 28.38
C ARG A 172 3.64 6.09 28.21
N ALA A 173 3.58 5.01 27.44
CA ALA A 173 2.36 4.23 27.28
C ALA A 173 1.80 3.73 28.62
N ASN A 174 2.64 3.11 29.46
CA ASN A 174 2.24 2.63 30.79
C ASN A 174 1.71 3.77 31.66
N ARG A 175 2.38 4.92 31.68
CA ARG A 175 1.97 6.09 32.47
C ARG A 175 0.58 6.58 32.06
N TYR A 176 0.33 6.79 30.77
CA TYR A 176 -0.97 7.26 30.30
C TYR A 176 -2.08 6.21 30.53
N PHE A 177 -1.78 4.93 30.34
CA PHE A 177 -2.76 3.88 30.64
C PHE A 177 -3.08 3.76 32.12
N GLN A 178 -2.10 3.96 33.03
CA GLN A 178 -2.37 3.99 34.47
C GLN A 178 -3.30 5.15 34.84
N GLN A 179 -3.00 6.37 34.36
CA GLN A 179 -3.83 7.55 34.60
C GLN A 179 -5.28 7.34 34.11
N ALA A 180 -5.43 6.83 32.89
CA ALA A 180 -6.76 6.57 32.31
C ALA A 180 -7.49 5.42 33.03
N ALA A 181 -6.78 4.38 33.48
CA ALA A 181 -7.36 3.27 34.23
C ALA A 181 -7.81 3.70 35.64
N GLU A 182 -7.07 4.59 36.30
CA GLU A 182 -7.46 5.20 37.58
C GLU A 182 -8.72 6.06 37.44
N ALA A 183 -8.87 6.75 36.29
CA ALA A 183 -10.08 7.46 35.92
C ALA A 183 -11.26 6.53 35.49
N GLY A 184 -11.09 5.21 35.56
CA GLY A 184 -12.15 4.23 35.28
C GLY A 184 -12.29 3.85 33.81
N ASN A 185 -11.32 4.17 32.94
CA ASN A 185 -11.40 3.80 31.53
C ASN A 185 -11.13 2.30 31.30
N SER A 186 -12.11 1.61 30.70
CA SER A 186 -12.03 0.16 30.48
C SER A 186 -11.03 -0.24 29.38
N ASN A 187 -10.81 0.61 28.36
CA ASN A 187 -9.79 0.36 27.34
C ASN A 187 -8.39 0.41 27.96
N ALA A 188 -8.10 1.44 28.76
CA ALA A 188 -6.83 1.58 29.46
C ALA A 188 -6.54 0.36 30.35
N MET A 189 -7.54 -0.12 31.10
CA MET A 189 -7.42 -1.34 31.90
C MET A 189 -7.09 -2.57 31.04
N ALA A 190 -7.70 -2.70 29.86
CA ALA A 190 -7.40 -3.80 28.94
C ALA A 190 -5.97 -3.70 28.38
N PHE A 191 -5.50 -2.51 28.01
CA PHE A 191 -4.11 -2.32 27.56
C PHE A 191 -3.09 -2.56 28.68
N LEU A 192 -3.38 -2.17 29.93
CA LEU A 192 -2.55 -2.56 31.07
C LEU A 192 -2.50 -4.08 31.22
N GLY A 193 -3.65 -4.76 31.13
CA GLY A 193 -3.71 -6.23 31.15
C GLY A 193 -2.82 -6.85 30.07
N LYS A 194 -2.80 -6.26 28.88
CA LYS A 194 -1.94 -6.64 27.75
C LYS A 194 -0.46 -6.46 28.07
N MET A 195 -0.08 -5.29 28.59
CA MET A 195 1.31 -5.00 29.00
C MET A 195 1.84 -5.97 30.05
N TYR A 196 1.03 -6.33 31.05
CA TYR A 196 1.42 -7.32 32.07
C TYR A 196 1.43 -8.75 31.52
N SER A 197 0.57 -9.09 30.55
CA SER A 197 0.50 -10.43 29.96
C SER A 197 1.70 -10.77 29.07
N GLU A 198 2.21 -9.78 28.33
CA GLU A 198 3.38 -9.93 27.47
C GLU A 198 4.68 -9.64 28.21
N GLY A 199 4.65 -8.66 29.11
CA GLY A 199 5.85 -8.05 29.67
C GLY A 199 6.54 -7.11 28.67
N SER A 200 7.36 -6.21 29.19
CA SER A 200 8.24 -5.30 28.46
C SER A 200 9.44 -4.96 29.36
N GLU A 201 10.40 -4.17 28.86
CA GLU A 201 11.51 -3.67 29.68
C GLU A 201 11.03 -2.83 30.88
N VAL A 202 9.86 -2.18 30.74
CA VAL A 202 9.25 -1.33 31.77
C VAL A 202 8.42 -2.14 32.76
N VAL A 203 7.67 -3.12 32.28
CA VAL A 203 6.72 -3.90 33.07
C VAL A 203 7.06 -5.38 32.97
N LYS A 204 7.43 -6.01 34.09
CA LYS A 204 7.68 -7.46 34.10
C LYS A 204 6.38 -8.23 33.81
N GLN A 205 6.51 -9.30 33.05
CA GLN A 205 5.40 -10.19 32.76
C GLN A 205 4.83 -10.77 34.06
N ASP A 206 3.54 -10.59 34.28
CA ASP A 206 2.81 -11.14 35.41
C ASP A 206 1.37 -11.49 35.01
N ASN A 207 1.12 -12.79 34.85
CA ASN A 207 -0.19 -13.31 34.48
C ASN A 207 -1.25 -13.04 35.56
N LYS A 208 -0.90 -12.91 36.85
CA LYS A 208 -1.91 -12.66 37.90
C LYS A 208 -2.40 -11.22 37.86
N THR A 209 -1.52 -10.25 37.64
CA THR A 209 -1.91 -8.84 37.48
C THR A 209 -2.62 -8.63 36.15
N ALA A 210 -2.16 -9.26 35.07
CA ALA A 210 -2.85 -9.26 33.79
C ALA A 210 -4.30 -9.75 33.93
N PHE A 211 -4.51 -10.87 34.64
CA PHE A 211 -5.85 -11.41 34.90
C PHE A 211 -6.74 -10.40 35.63
N LYS A 212 -6.22 -9.75 36.67
CA LYS A 212 -6.98 -8.75 37.44
C LYS A 212 -7.42 -7.58 36.55
N TRP A 213 -6.53 -7.07 35.71
CA TRP A 213 -6.82 -5.96 34.81
C TRP A 213 -7.79 -6.34 33.69
N PHE A 214 -7.56 -7.48 33.02
CA PHE A 214 -8.50 -7.98 32.01
C PHE A 214 -9.87 -8.28 32.60
N LYS A 215 -9.93 -8.82 33.82
CA LYS A 215 -11.20 -9.06 34.52
C LYS A 215 -11.94 -7.76 34.77
N LYS A 216 -11.29 -6.75 35.34
CA LYS A 216 -11.91 -5.42 35.54
C LYS A 216 -12.44 -4.84 34.23
N ALA A 217 -11.65 -4.90 33.15
CA ALA A 217 -12.07 -4.41 31.84
C ALA A 217 -13.27 -5.20 31.29
N ALA A 218 -13.24 -6.52 31.36
CA ALA A 218 -14.31 -7.40 30.88
C ALA A 218 -15.61 -7.25 31.68
N ASP A 219 -15.52 -7.06 33.00
CA ASP A 219 -16.67 -6.80 33.89
C ASP A 219 -17.36 -5.47 33.52
N MET A 220 -16.61 -4.51 32.95
CA MET A 220 -17.13 -3.27 32.36
C MET A 220 -17.58 -3.43 30.89
N GLY A 221 -17.68 -4.66 30.39
CA GLY A 221 -18.11 -4.96 29.02
C GLY A 221 -17.06 -4.75 27.94
N ASN A 222 -15.80 -4.45 28.29
CA ASN A 222 -14.77 -4.12 27.31
C ASN A 222 -14.38 -5.35 26.45
N PRO A 223 -14.45 -5.27 25.10
CA PRO A 223 -14.17 -6.42 24.25
C PRO A 223 -12.69 -6.83 24.21
N ILE A 224 -11.76 -5.89 24.40
CA ILE A 224 -10.32 -6.17 24.51
C ILE A 224 -10.06 -6.96 25.79
N GLY A 225 -10.69 -6.53 26.90
CA GLY A 225 -10.66 -7.23 28.19
C GLY A 225 -11.22 -8.65 28.10
N GLN A 226 -12.39 -8.81 27.46
CA GLN A 226 -13.02 -10.11 27.23
C GLN A 226 -12.12 -11.03 26.38
N SER A 227 -11.57 -10.53 25.28
CA SER A 227 -10.63 -11.32 24.46
C SER A 227 -9.37 -11.70 25.24
N GLY A 228 -8.83 -10.78 26.04
CA GLY A 228 -7.71 -11.04 26.95
C GLY A 228 -8.01 -12.18 27.93
N LEU A 229 -9.15 -12.14 28.62
CA LEU A 229 -9.60 -13.24 29.48
C LEU A 229 -9.76 -14.55 28.72
N GLY A 230 -10.35 -14.51 27.53
CA GLY A 230 -10.50 -15.68 26.66
C GLY A 230 -9.15 -16.36 26.40
N LEU A 231 -8.11 -15.59 26.08
CA LEU A 231 -6.76 -16.10 25.87
C LEU A 231 -6.15 -16.68 27.15
N MET A 232 -6.39 -16.07 28.29
CA MET A 232 -5.90 -16.59 29.58
C MET A 232 -6.49 -17.96 29.90
N TYR A 233 -7.80 -18.13 29.70
CA TYR A 233 -8.46 -19.43 29.87
C TYR A 233 -8.06 -20.45 28.78
N MET A 234 -7.82 -20.01 27.54
CA MET A 234 -7.41 -20.87 26.43
C MET A 234 -6.02 -21.47 26.65
N PHE A 235 -5.06 -20.67 27.14
CA PHE A 235 -3.68 -21.09 27.36
C PHE A 235 -3.34 -21.46 28.81
N GLY A 236 -4.26 -21.25 29.76
CA GLY A 236 -4.02 -21.49 31.19
C GLY A 236 -3.06 -20.48 31.82
N LYS A 237 -3.05 -19.22 31.36
CA LYS A 237 -2.16 -18.17 31.89
C LYS A 237 -2.78 -17.56 33.14
N GLY A 238 -2.26 -17.89 34.32
CA GLY A 238 -2.74 -17.32 35.59
C GLY A 238 -4.10 -17.87 36.07
N VAL A 239 -4.71 -18.75 35.31
CA VAL A 239 -5.97 -19.48 35.61
C VAL A 239 -5.91 -20.88 35.03
N ASP A 240 -6.76 -21.79 35.53
CA ASP A 240 -6.89 -23.12 34.96
C ASP A 240 -7.44 -23.06 33.53
N LYS A 241 -6.89 -23.92 32.69
CA LYS A 241 -7.25 -24.00 31.28
C LYS A 241 -8.70 -24.44 31.12
N ASN A 242 -9.51 -23.63 30.47
CA ASN A 242 -10.93 -23.91 30.24
C ASN A 242 -11.38 -23.37 28.88
N TYR A 243 -11.52 -24.25 27.91
CA TYR A 243 -11.91 -23.87 26.55
C TYR A 243 -13.35 -23.39 26.43
N GLU A 244 -14.27 -23.88 27.25
CA GLU A 244 -15.68 -23.43 27.21
C GLU A 244 -15.80 -21.98 27.66
N LYS A 245 -15.13 -21.63 28.77
CA LYS A 245 -15.05 -20.23 29.24
C LYS A 245 -14.35 -19.35 28.22
N ALA A 246 -13.25 -19.83 27.62
CA ALA A 246 -12.56 -19.09 26.57
C ALA A 246 -13.50 -18.78 25.39
N PHE A 247 -14.25 -19.77 24.91
CA PHE A 247 -15.21 -19.60 23.84
C PHE A 247 -16.28 -18.56 24.18
N GLN A 248 -16.83 -18.60 25.40
CA GLN A 248 -17.83 -17.62 25.85
C GLN A 248 -17.29 -16.19 25.83
N TYR A 249 -16.09 -15.96 26.38
CA TYR A 249 -15.47 -14.63 26.37
C TYR A 249 -15.12 -14.15 24.95
N PHE A 250 -14.61 -15.04 24.09
CA PHE A 250 -14.35 -14.66 22.70
C PHE A 250 -15.64 -14.36 21.94
N LYS A 251 -16.71 -15.10 22.21
CA LYS A 251 -18.04 -14.85 21.62
C LYS A 251 -18.55 -13.46 22.01
N MET A 252 -18.46 -13.08 23.29
CA MET A 252 -18.84 -11.74 23.75
C MET A 252 -18.03 -10.65 23.05
N ALA A 253 -16.72 -10.84 22.88
CA ALA A 253 -15.87 -9.88 22.17
C ALA A 253 -16.23 -9.80 20.68
N ALA A 254 -16.46 -10.94 20.02
CA ALA A 254 -16.86 -11.02 18.62
C ALA A 254 -18.23 -10.40 18.34
N GLU A 255 -19.20 -10.57 19.22
CA GLU A 255 -20.53 -9.93 19.12
C GLU A 255 -20.45 -8.40 19.16
N GLN A 256 -19.40 -7.85 19.78
CA GLN A 256 -19.08 -6.42 19.77
C GLN A 256 -18.21 -5.99 18.57
N GLY A 257 -17.95 -6.90 17.62
CA GLY A 257 -17.14 -6.63 16.44
C GLY A 257 -15.63 -6.67 16.68
N TRP A 258 -15.15 -7.17 17.83
CA TRP A 258 -13.72 -7.23 18.10
C TRP A 258 -13.01 -8.30 17.28
N VAL A 259 -12.00 -7.87 16.55
CA VAL A 259 -11.31 -8.66 15.53
C VAL A 259 -10.59 -9.88 16.10
N ASP A 260 -9.91 -9.74 17.24
CA ASP A 260 -9.24 -10.87 17.88
C ASP A 260 -10.25 -11.90 18.38
N GLY A 261 -11.44 -11.46 18.79
CA GLY A 261 -12.54 -12.36 19.16
C GLY A 261 -12.92 -13.26 18.00
N HIS A 262 -13.14 -12.67 16.81
CA HIS A 262 -13.38 -13.44 15.59
C HIS A 262 -12.24 -14.41 15.26
N LEU A 263 -11.00 -13.94 15.30
CA LEU A 263 -9.82 -14.77 15.03
C LEU A 263 -9.78 -16.00 15.94
N GLN A 264 -9.90 -15.80 17.25
CA GLN A 264 -9.77 -16.89 18.21
C GLN A 264 -10.92 -17.88 18.11
N ILE A 265 -12.16 -17.43 17.87
CA ILE A 265 -13.28 -18.33 17.57
C ILE A 265 -12.98 -19.17 16.32
N GLY A 266 -12.45 -18.54 15.26
CA GLY A 266 -12.02 -19.25 14.05
C GLY A 266 -10.98 -20.33 14.36
N THR A 267 -9.97 -20.02 15.16
CA THR A 267 -8.93 -20.95 15.61
C THR A 267 -9.52 -22.11 16.44
N MET A 268 -10.48 -21.83 17.32
CA MET A 268 -11.16 -22.85 18.12
C MET A 268 -11.98 -23.80 17.24
N TYR A 269 -12.71 -23.31 16.25
CA TYR A 269 -13.41 -24.16 15.28
C TYR A 269 -12.47 -24.95 14.37
N TYR A 270 -11.33 -24.37 13.99
CA TYR A 270 -10.33 -25.02 13.15
C TYR A 270 -9.69 -26.23 13.83
N HIS A 271 -9.28 -26.06 15.10
CA HIS A 271 -8.65 -27.12 15.89
C HIS A 271 -9.63 -28.00 16.67
N GLY A 272 -10.88 -27.58 16.86
CA GLY A 272 -11.86 -28.26 17.70
C GLY A 272 -11.63 -28.08 19.20
N LEU A 273 -11.23 -26.87 19.64
CA LEU A 273 -10.92 -26.55 21.03
C LEU A 273 -12.17 -26.08 21.77
N GLY A 274 -12.73 -26.90 22.67
CA GLY A 274 -13.96 -26.58 23.40
C GLY A 274 -15.24 -26.51 22.54
N VAL A 275 -15.11 -26.72 21.24
CA VAL A 275 -16.20 -26.79 20.26
C VAL A 275 -15.94 -27.92 19.27
N ARG A 276 -16.99 -28.46 18.66
CA ARG A 276 -16.82 -29.44 17.57
C ARG A 276 -16.10 -28.77 16.40
N ARG A 277 -15.09 -29.45 15.86
CA ARG A 277 -14.33 -28.98 14.69
C ARG A 277 -15.26 -28.73 13.51
N ASP A 278 -15.22 -27.50 12.97
CA ASP A 278 -16.01 -27.07 11.82
C ASP A 278 -15.21 -26.06 10.98
N TYR A 279 -14.68 -26.53 9.86
CA TYR A 279 -13.88 -25.69 8.97
C TYR A 279 -14.70 -24.60 8.26
N LYS A 280 -16.00 -24.80 8.01
CA LYS A 280 -16.84 -23.78 7.38
C LYS A 280 -17.02 -22.60 8.32
N MET A 281 -17.27 -22.88 9.59
CA MET A 281 -17.35 -21.85 10.62
C MET A 281 -15.99 -21.17 10.84
N ALA A 282 -14.89 -21.93 10.86
CA ALA A 282 -13.55 -21.35 10.94
C ALA A 282 -13.28 -20.34 9.82
N ILE A 283 -13.59 -20.70 8.57
CA ILE A 283 -13.42 -19.82 7.40
C ILE A 283 -14.30 -18.57 7.52
N LYS A 284 -15.56 -18.72 7.96
CA LYS A 284 -16.46 -17.59 8.17
C LYS A 284 -15.84 -16.58 9.14
N PHE A 285 -15.35 -17.03 10.29
CA PHE A 285 -14.76 -16.15 11.29
C PHE A 285 -13.40 -15.59 10.88
N PHE A 286 -12.58 -16.37 10.18
CA PHE A 286 -11.33 -15.84 9.63
C PHE A 286 -11.58 -14.80 8.53
N ASN A 287 -12.61 -14.96 7.69
CA ASN A 287 -13.00 -13.95 6.70
C ASN A 287 -13.45 -12.64 7.36
N LEU A 288 -14.24 -12.72 8.45
CA LEU A 288 -14.61 -11.55 9.23
C LEU A 288 -13.37 -10.86 9.83
N ALA A 289 -12.45 -11.63 10.41
CA ALA A 289 -11.21 -11.07 10.96
C ALA A 289 -10.29 -10.49 9.87
N SER A 290 -10.24 -11.09 8.67
CA SER A 290 -9.44 -10.59 7.56
C SER A 290 -10.01 -9.32 6.94
N GLN A 291 -11.34 -9.13 6.94
CA GLN A 291 -11.99 -7.89 6.49
C GLN A 291 -11.58 -6.71 7.37
N SER A 292 -11.39 -6.94 8.67
CA SER A 292 -10.83 -5.94 9.60
C SER A 292 -9.29 -5.84 9.54
N GLY A 293 -8.65 -6.58 8.63
CA GLY A 293 -7.22 -6.49 8.40
C GLY A 293 -6.35 -7.26 9.41
N HIS A 294 -6.82 -8.32 10.06
CA HIS A 294 -5.97 -9.09 10.98
C HIS A 294 -4.96 -9.98 10.25
N VAL A 295 -3.66 -9.86 10.58
CA VAL A 295 -2.56 -10.61 9.93
C VAL A 295 -2.72 -12.12 10.06
N LEU A 296 -2.94 -12.62 11.29
CA LEU A 296 -3.12 -14.05 11.53
C LEU A 296 -4.37 -14.65 10.86
N ALA A 297 -5.38 -13.82 10.58
CA ALA A 297 -6.57 -14.29 9.85
C ALA A 297 -6.22 -14.57 8.39
N PHE A 298 -5.50 -13.65 7.73
CA PHE A 298 -4.95 -13.90 6.39
C PHE A 298 -4.04 -15.12 6.37
N TYR A 299 -3.19 -15.29 7.38
CA TYR A 299 -2.31 -16.46 7.49
C TYR A 299 -3.10 -17.78 7.58
N ASN A 300 -4.08 -17.85 8.48
CA ASN A 300 -4.90 -19.06 8.63
C ASN A 300 -5.71 -19.35 7.36
N LEU A 301 -6.31 -18.35 6.73
CA LEU A 301 -6.98 -18.51 5.44
C LEU A 301 -6.01 -19.01 4.36
N ALA A 302 -4.79 -18.47 4.30
CA ALA A 302 -3.78 -18.89 3.34
C ALA A 302 -3.39 -20.37 3.54
N VAL A 303 -3.21 -20.81 4.79
CA VAL A 303 -2.97 -22.21 5.13
C VAL A 303 -4.13 -23.09 4.68
N MET A 304 -5.38 -22.65 4.90
CA MET A 304 -6.57 -23.39 4.49
C MET A 304 -6.70 -23.48 2.96
N HIS A 305 -6.47 -22.40 2.22
CA HIS A 305 -6.47 -22.41 0.75
C HIS A 305 -5.34 -23.24 0.16
N ALA A 306 -4.18 -23.26 0.79
CA ALA A 306 -3.03 -23.99 0.28
C ALA A 306 -3.11 -25.50 0.53
N SER A 307 -3.72 -25.89 1.64
CA SER A 307 -3.96 -27.30 2.01
C SER A 307 -5.28 -27.86 1.48
N GLY A 308 -6.26 -27.01 1.17
CA GLY A 308 -7.61 -27.43 0.80
C GLY A 308 -8.46 -27.89 1.99
N THR A 309 -8.16 -27.42 3.22
CA THR A 309 -8.95 -27.79 4.40
C THR A 309 -10.24 -26.98 4.47
N GLY A 310 -11.39 -27.64 4.26
CA GLY A 310 -12.71 -27.01 4.36
C GLY A 310 -13.14 -26.17 3.15
N ILE A 311 -12.24 -25.98 2.19
CA ILE A 311 -12.43 -25.25 0.92
C ILE A 311 -11.59 -25.91 -0.17
N MET A 312 -11.93 -25.66 -1.45
CA MET A 312 -11.11 -26.15 -2.55
C MET A 312 -9.73 -25.49 -2.54
N ARG A 313 -8.69 -26.32 -2.74
CA ARG A 313 -7.31 -25.86 -2.81
C ARG A 313 -7.14 -24.90 -3.98
N SER A 314 -6.54 -23.74 -3.72
CA SER A 314 -6.25 -22.72 -4.72
C SER A 314 -4.88 -22.13 -4.44
N CYS A 315 -3.93 -22.37 -5.34
CA CYS A 315 -2.57 -21.87 -5.21
C CYS A 315 -2.53 -20.34 -5.31
N ASN A 316 -3.27 -19.75 -6.26
CA ASN A 316 -3.23 -18.32 -6.52
C ASN A 316 -3.72 -17.53 -5.29
N THR A 317 -4.91 -17.86 -4.77
CA THR A 317 -5.46 -17.19 -3.60
C THR A 317 -4.62 -17.42 -2.35
N ALA A 318 -4.07 -18.63 -2.16
CA ALA A 318 -3.14 -18.89 -1.07
C ALA A 318 -1.88 -18.02 -1.16
N THR A 319 -1.30 -17.89 -2.35
CA THR A 319 -0.09 -17.10 -2.59
C THR A 319 -0.34 -15.62 -2.34
N GLU A 320 -1.47 -15.09 -2.79
CA GLU A 320 -1.87 -13.69 -2.51
C GLU A 320 -2.06 -13.42 -1.02
N LEU A 321 -2.73 -14.32 -0.30
CA LEU A 321 -2.92 -14.20 1.15
C LEU A 321 -1.59 -14.29 1.90
N PHE A 322 -0.71 -15.24 1.54
CA PHE A 322 0.63 -15.33 2.15
C PHE A 322 1.49 -14.11 1.80
N LYS A 323 1.42 -13.60 0.57
CA LYS A 323 2.09 -12.35 0.17
C LYS A 323 1.62 -11.18 1.04
N ASN A 324 0.31 -11.04 1.27
CA ASN A 324 -0.25 -10.01 2.16
C ASN A 324 0.32 -10.12 3.59
N VAL A 325 0.42 -11.33 4.14
CA VAL A 325 1.05 -11.57 5.45
C VAL A 325 2.53 -11.21 5.43
N ALA A 326 3.28 -11.69 4.43
CA ALA A 326 4.72 -11.45 4.32
C ALA A 326 5.05 -9.94 4.25
N GLU A 327 4.24 -9.17 3.52
CA GLU A 327 4.38 -7.71 3.42
C GLU A 327 4.09 -6.95 4.71
N ARG A 328 3.53 -7.59 5.74
CA ARG A 328 3.27 -6.98 7.06
C ARG A 328 4.31 -7.34 8.11
N GLY A 329 5.35 -8.08 7.72
CA GLY A 329 6.48 -8.37 8.59
C GLY A 329 7.35 -7.14 8.86
N ARG A 330 8.39 -7.32 9.68
CA ARG A 330 9.32 -6.25 10.09
C ARG A 330 9.92 -5.45 8.94
N VAL A 331 10.12 -6.07 7.77
CA VAL A 331 10.69 -5.39 6.59
C VAL A 331 9.81 -4.21 6.13
N ALA A 332 8.52 -4.24 6.44
CA ALA A 332 7.59 -3.19 6.09
C ALA A 332 7.92 -1.84 6.76
N THR A 333 8.62 -1.81 7.90
CA THR A 333 9.02 -0.56 8.57
C THR A 333 9.90 0.32 7.68
N MET A 334 10.63 -0.29 6.74
CA MET A 334 11.45 0.42 5.75
C MET A 334 10.61 1.35 4.85
N LEU A 335 9.29 1.11 4.68
CA LEU A 335 8.40 2.03 3.96
C LEU A 335 8.32 3.39 4.67
N MET A 336 8.22 3.38 6.00
CA MET A 336 8.17 4.60 6.81
C MET A 336 9.51 5.31 6.77
N GLU A 337 10.62 4.58 6.93
CA GLU A 337 11.97 5.16 6.83
C GLU A 337 12.23 5.79 5.45
N ALA A 338 11.73 5.18 4.37
CA ALA A 338 11.87 5.72 3.02
C ALA A 338 11.03 7.00 2.83
N HIS A 339 9.81 7.01 3.38
CA HIS A 339 8.95 8.18 3.33
C HIS A 339 9.50 9.36 4.17
N GLU A 340 10.02 9.08 5.37
CA GLU A 340 10.69 10.07 6.21
C GLU A 340 11.92 10.65 5.52
N ALA A 341 12.76 9.80 4.92
CA ALA A 341 13.91 10.27 4.14
C ALA A 341 13.49 11.15 2.96
N TYR A 342 12.38 10.83 2.29
CA TYR A 342 11.83 11.66 1.20
C TYR A 342 11.38 13.04 1.69
N ARG A 343 10.58 13.09 2.78
CA ARG A 343 10.13 14.35 3.39
C ARG A 343 11.30 15.17 3.95
N GLY A 344 12.33 14.51 4.46
CA GLY A 344 13.58 15.12 4.91
C GLY A 344 14.52 15.60 3.78
N GLY A 345 14.10 15.52 2.52
CA GLY A 345 14.89 15.96 1.35
C GLY A 345 16.00 14.99 0.91
N GLN A 346 16.15 13.85 1.58
CA GLN A 346 17.09 12.78 1.23
C GLN A 346 16.47 11.84 0.18
N VAL A 347 16.07 12.40 -0.96
CA VAL A 347 15.35 11.70 -2.05
C VAL A 347 16.11 10.45 -2.53
N ASP A 348 17.42 10.57 -2.59
CA ASP A 348 18.32 9.52 -3.01
C ASP A 348 18.33 8.30 -2.07
N THR A 349 18.28 8.53 -0.76
CA THR A 349 18.15 7.48 0.27
C THR A 349 16.76 6.84 0.16
N ALA A 350 15.72 7.66 0.02
CA ALA A 350 14.34 7.19 -0.17
C ALA A 350 14.21 6.31 -1.42
N LEU A 351 14.78 6.73 -2.56
CA LEU A 351 14.78 5.98 -3.81
C LEU A 351 15.39 4.59 -3.64
N LEU A 352 16.54 4.49 -2.95
CA LEU A 352 17.21 3.20 -2.75
C LEU A 352 16.42 2.27 -1.83
N LYS A 353 15.80 2.79 -0.77
CA LYS A 353 14.91 2.02 0.10
C LYS A 353 13.64 1.57 -0.62
N TYR A 354 13.01 2.46 -1.39
CA TYR A 354 11.88 2.09 -2.25
C TYR A 354 12.27 1.08 -3.33
N ALA A 355 13.46 1.19 -3.94
CA ALA A 355 13.98 0.19 -4.87
C ALA A 355 14.14 -1.18 -4.21
N MET A 356 14.66 -1.23 -2.99
CA MET A 356 14.77 -2.49 -2.24
C MET A 356 13.39 -3.10 -2.03
N LEU A 357 12.43 -2.32 -1.51
CA LEU A 357 11.06 -2.78 -1.27
C LEU A 357 10.32 -3.15 -2.56
N ALA A 358 10.57 -2.45 -3.66
CA ALA A 358 9.99 -2.72 -4.97
C ALA A 358 10.41 -4.10 -5.50
N GLU A 359 11.68 -4.48 -5.29
CA GLU A 359 12.21 -5.82 -5.62
C GLU A 359 11.73 -6.93 -4.67
N LEU A 360 11.19 -6.57 -3.49
CA LEU A 360 10.50 -7.50 -2.59
C LEU A 360 9.03 -7.70 -2.96
N GLY A 361 8.50 -6.89 -3.88
CA GLY A 361 7.13 -6.98 -4.39
C GLY A 361 6.13 -6.01 -3.75
N TYR A 362 6.57 -5.05 -2.92
CA TYR A 362 5.69 -4.04 -2.35
C TYR A 362 5.17 -3.10 -3.44
N GLU A 363 3.87 -3.16 -3.72
CA GLU A 363 3.20 -2.31 -4.72
C GLU A 363 3.44 -0.82 -4.46
N VAL A 364 3.24 -0.36 -3.22
CA VAL A 364 3.42 1.04 -2.83
C VAL A 364 4.86 1.53 -3.05
N ALA A 365 5.86 0.67 -2.82
CA ALA A 365 7.24 1.02 -3.09
C ALA A 365 7.53 1.10 -4.60
N GLN A 366 6.88 0.26 -5.42
CA GLN A 366 6.99 0.32 -6.88
C GLN A 366 6.40 1.62 -7.42
N SER A 367 5.21 2.04 -6.96
CA SER A 367 4.61 3.32 -7.37
C SER A 367 5.43 4.52 -6.91
N ASN A 368 5.94 4.51 -5.67
CA ASN A 368 6.73 5.63 -5.14
C ASN A 368 8.09 5.74 -5.84
N LEU A 369 8.74 4.61 -6.10
CA LEU A 369 9.97 4.59 -6.89
C LEU A 369 9.74 5.12 -8.30
N ALA A 370 8.66 4.67 -8.96
CA ALA A 370 8.31 5.16 -10.28
C ALA A 370 8.04 6.67 -10.29
N TYR A 371 7.33 7.19 -9.27
CA TYR A 371 7.09 8.62 -9.09
C TYR A 371 8.39 9.43 -8.97
N ILE A 372 9.33 9.00 -8.12
CA ILE A 372 10.62 9.70 -7.94
C ILE A 372 11.43 9.72 -9.25
N LEU A 373 11.40 8.62 -10.00
CA LEU A 373 12.08 8.50 -11.29
C LEU A 373 11.42 9.39 -12.37
N ASP A 374 10.09 9.39 -12.44
CA ASP A 374 9.29 10.16 -13.40
C ASP A 374 9.56 11.66 -13.29
N HIS A 375 9.71 12.16 -12.05
CA HIS A 375 10.00 13.56 -11.76
C HIS A 375 11.50 13.91 -11.83
N GLY A 376 12.38 12.93 -12.10
CA GLY A 376 13.83 13.16 -12.20
C GLY A 376 14.48 13.68 -10.91
N LEU A 377 13.91 13.36 -9.74
CA LEU A 377 14.33 13.96 -8.46
C LEU A 377 15.64 13.35 -7.89
N SER A 378 16.09 12.22 -8.42
CA SER A 378 17.28 11.50 -7.92
C SER A 378 18.48 11.66 -8.83
N ALA A 379 19.66 11.81 -8.22
CA ALA A 379 20.94 11.89 -8.90
C ALA A 379 21.63 10.51 -9.08
N VAL A 380 21.08 9.44 -8.51
CA VAL A 380 21.68 8.09 -8.54
C VAL A 380 21.58 7.44 -9.90
N ILE A 381 20.50 7.71 -10.62
CA ILE A 381 20.17 7.06 -11.90
C ILE A 381 20.45 8.05 -13.02
N ILE A 382 21.10 7.55 -14.08
CA ILE A 382 21.41 8.32 -15.28
C ILE A 382 20.09 8.78 -15.91
N GLN A 383 20.01 10.07 -16.28
CA GLN A 383 18.78 10.70 -16.80
C GLN A 383 18.16 9.95 -17.99
N ASN A 384 18.95 9.33 -18.87
CA ASN A 384 18.43 8.58 -20.01
C ASN A 384 17.70 7.28 -19.64
N GLU A 385 17.89 6.77 -18.43
CA GLU A 385 17.28 5.52 -17.97
C GLU A 385 16.07 5.74 -17.05
N THR A 386 15.73 6.99 -16.72
CA THR A 386 14.67 7.28 -15.74
C THR A 386 13.30 6.84 -16.25
N TYR A 387 12.89 7.26 -17.45
CA TYR A 387 11.58 6.91 -18.00
C TYR A 387 11.40 5.40 -18.27
N PRO A 388 12.34 4.68 -18.92
CA PRO A 388 12.18 3.23 -19.09
C PRO A 388 12.08 2.47 -17.75
N ARG A 389 12.85 2.88 -16.73
CA ARG A 389 12.77 2.29 -15.39
C ARG A 389 11.46 2.65 -14.69
N ALA A 390 11.01 3.91 -14.78
CA ALA A 390 9.75 4.36 -14.23
C ALA A 390 8.58 3.59 -14.84
N LEU A 391 8.56 3.44 -16.18
CA LEU A 391 7.58 2.62 -16.89
C LEU A 391 7.53 1.20 -16.35
N MET A 392 8.70 0.55 -16.22
CA MET A 392 8.79 -0.80 -15.67
C MET A 392 8.13 -0.90 -14.28
N TYR A 393 8.41 0.04 -13.37
CA TYR A 393 7.85 0.03 -12.02
C TYR A 393 6.36 0.43 -12.00
N TRP A 394 5.93 1.36 -12.84
CA TRP A 394 4.51 1.66 -13.03
C TRP A 394 3.74 0.44 -13.52
N THR A 395 4.27 -0.31 -14.50
CA THR A 395 3.66 -1.55 -14.98
C THR A 395 3.59 -2.61 -13.87
N ARG A 396 4.64 -2.75 -13.07
CA ARG A 396 4.63 -3.67 -11.92
C ARG A 396 3.56 -3.26 -10.91
N ALA A 397 3.49 -2.00 -10.50
CA ALA A 397 2.47 -1.53 -9.56
C ALA A 397 1.04 -1.69 -10.13
N ALA A 398 0.85 -1.36 -11.41
CA ALA A 398 -0.43 -1.53 -12.11
C ALA A 398 -0.88 -3.00 -12.12
N SER A 399 0.04 -3.94 -12.37
CA SER A 399 -0.25 -5.38 -12.37
C SER A 399 -0.71 -5.90 -10.99
N GLN A 400 -0.35 -5.20 -9.91
CA GLN A 400 -0.77 -5.51 -8.54
C GLN A 400 -2.08 -4.83 -8.14
N GLY A 401 -2.74 -4.13 -9.08
CA GLY A 401 -4.05 -3.52 -8.86
C GLY A 401 -4.01 -2.03 -8.54
N ASN A 402 -2.86 -1.34 -8.65
CA ASN A 402 -2.82 0.11 -8.52
C ASN A 402 -3.44 0.80 -9.74
N THR A 403 -4.52 1.52 -9.51
CA THR A 403 -5.29 2.24 -10.54
C THR A 403 -4.53 3.42 -11.11
N GLN A 404 -3.93 4.26 -10.27
CA GLN A 404 -3.18 5.43 -10.73
C GLN A 404 -1.93 5.04 -11.51
N ALA A 405 -1.23 4.01 -11.05
CA ALA A 405 -0.11 3.42 -11.79
C ALA A 405 -0.55 2.95 -13.18
N ARG A 406 -1.76 2.35 -13.30
CA ARG A 406 -2.28 1.89 -14.59
C ARG A 406 -2.60 3.04 -15.55
N VAL A 407 -3.13 4.16 -15.03
CA VAL A 407 -3.30 5.38 -15.82
C VAL A 407 -1.94 5.91 -16.30
N LYS A 408 -0.94 5.98 -15.41
CA LYS A 408 0.42 6.38 -15.78
C LYS A 408 1.06 5.50 -16.84
N VAL A 409 0.87 4.18 -16.80
CA VAL A 409 1.32 3.29 -17.89
C VAL A 409 0.65 3.65 -19.23
N GLY A 410 -0.64 3.98 -19.20
CA GLY A 410 -1.35 4.49 -20.37
C GLY A 410 -0.74 5.80 -20.89
N ASP A 411 -0.46 6.75 -20.00
CA ASP A 411 0.16 8.04 -20.34
C ASP A 411 1.55 7.85 -20.97
N TYR A 412 2.35 6.90 -20.45
CA TYR A 412 3.67 6.60 -20.99
C TYR A 412 3.61 6.06 -22.42
N HIS A 413 2.66 5.17 -22.73
CA HIS A 413 2.45 4.70 -24.10
C HIS A 413 1.84 5.77 -25.01
N TYR A 414 1.00 6.64 -24.45
CA TYR A 414 0.39 7.75 -25.19
C TYR A 414 1.41 8.81 -25.60
N TYR A 415 2.31 9.21 -24.68
CA TYR A 415 3.32 10.24 -24.93
C TYR A 415 4.66 9.70 -25.44
N GLY A 416 4.90 8.39 -25.33
CA GLY A 416 6.18 7.78 -25.70
C GLY A 416 7.30 8.01 -24.67
N TYR A 417 6.97 8.02 -23.38
CA TYR A 417 7.97 8.16 -22.32
C TYR A 417 8.70 6.84 -22.08
N GLY A 418 9.98 6.76 -22.47
CA GLY A 418 10.78 5.55 -22.31
C GLY A 418 10.31 4.35 -23.15
N THR A 419 9.38 4.57 -24.09
CA THR A 419 8.82 3.61 -25.04
C THR A 419 8.43 4.35 -26.32
N GLU A 420 8.20 3.63 -27.42
CA GLU A 420 7.57 4.21 -28.61
C GLU A 420 6.10 4.56 -28.33
N VAL A 421 5.59 5.57 -29.05
CA VAL A 421 4.18 6.00 -28.98
C VAL A 421 3.30 4.88 -29.52
N ASP A 422 2.39 4.40 -28.67
CA ASP A 422 1.47 3.30 -28.98
C ASP A 422 0.08 3.62 -28.39
N TYR A 423 -0.77 4.20 -29.22
CA TYR A 423 -2.12 4.58 -28.81
C TYR A 423 -3.02 3.36 -28.56
N GLU A 424 -2.79 2.22 -29.21
CA GLU A 424 -3.59 1.01 -28.97
C GLU A 424 -3.33 0.46 -27.57
N ARG A 425 -2.05 0.40 -27.17
CA ARG A 425 -1.67 0.01 -25.80
C ARG A 425 -2.14 1.02 -24.76
N ALA A 426 -2.04 2.32 -25.04
CA ALA A 426 -2.55 3.34 -24.15
C ALA A 426 -4.06 3.16 -23.90
N ALA A 427 -4.85 2.98 -24.97
CA ALA A 427 -6.28 2.73 -24.87
C ALA A 427 -6.61 1.46 -24.08
N LEU A 428 -5.83 0.38 -24.25
CA LEU A 428 -5.98 -0.85 -23.46
C LEU A 428 -5.81 -0.59 -21.96
N HIS A 429 -4.76 0.14 -21.57
CA HIS A 429 -4.49 0.43 -20.17
C HIS A 429 -5.56 1.34 -19.55
N TYR A 430 -6.01 2.37 -20.26
CA TYR A 430 -7.11 3.21 -19.79
C TYR A 430 -8.43 2.44 -19.70
N ARG A 431 -8.72 1.53 -20.65
CA ARG A 431 -9.91 0.66 -20.58
C ARG A 431 -9.89 -0.20 -19.33
N LEU A 432 -8.77 -0.85 -19.05
CA LEU A 432 -8.60 -1.65 -17.84
C LEU A 432 -8.79 -0.79 -16.57
N ALA A 433 -8.24 0.42 -16.53
CA ALA A 433 -8.41 1.34 -15.39
C ALA A 433 -9.84 1.90 -15.25
N SER A 434 -10.56 2.06 -16.36
CA SER A 434 -11.95 2.52 -16.39
C SER A 434 -12.92 1.41 -15.97
N GLU A 435 -12.83 0.23 -16.57
CA GLU A 435 -13.78 -0.86 -16.39
C GLU A 435 -13.56 -1.63 -15.08
N GLN A 436 -12.31 -1.95 -14.74
CA GLN A 436 -12.00 -2.78 -13.57
C GLN A 436 -11.81 -1.97 -12.29
N GLN A 437 -11.43 -0.69 -12.43
CA GLN A 437 -10.97 0.12 -11.31
C GLN A 437 -11.72 1.46 -11.19
N HIS A 438 -12.68 1.74 -12.07
CA HIS A 438 -13.55 2.92 -12.05
C HIS A 438 -12.79 4.26 -11.93
N SER A 439 -11.69 4.41 -12.66
CA SER A 439 -10.94 5.68 -12.68
C SER A 439 -11.60 6.74 -13.56
N ALA A 440 -11.98 7.88 -12.96
CA ALA A 440 -12.51 9.02 -13.68
C ALA A 440 -11.51 9.61 -14.68
N GLN A 441 -10.22 9.66 -14.34
CA GLN A 441 -9.17 10.13 -15.24
C GLN A 441 -9.00 9.20 -16.45
N ALA A 442 -9.04 7.88 -16.23
CA ALA A 442 -8.98 6.92 -17.33
C ALA A 442 -10.20 7.04 -18.27
N MET A 443 -11.40 7.24 -17.71
CA MET A 443 -12.61 7.50 -18.49
C MET A 443 -12.48 8.78 -19.32
N PHE A 444 -11.98 9.86 -18.72
CA PHE A 444 -11.72 11.11 -19.44
C PHE A 444 -10.72 10.91 -20.59
N ASN A 445 -9.60 10.24 -20.34
CA ASN A 445 -8.58 9.97 -21.35
C ASN A 445 -9.12 9.10 -22.49
N LEU A 446 -9.93 8.07 -22.19
CA LEU A 446 -10.63 7.28 -23.23
C LEU A 446 -11.60 8.12 -24.04
N GLY A 447 -12.35 9.02 -23.39
CA GLY A 447 -13.23 9.97 -24.06
C GLY A 447 -12.47 10.79 -25.09
N TYR A 448 -11.31 11.32 -24.70
CA TYR A 448 -10.42 12.06 -25.59
C TYR A 448 -9.87 11.22 -26.75
N MET A 449 -9.47 9.97 -26.49
CA MET A 449 -8.98 9.07 -27.54
C MET A 449 -10.07 8.71 -28.55
N HIS A 450 -11.32 8.50 -28.10
CA HIS A 450 -12.47 8.28 -28.96
C HIS A 450 -12.86 9.53 -29.77
N GLU A 451 -12.74 10.72 -29.17
CA GLU A 451 -12.98 12.00 -29.85
C GLU A 451 -11.99 12.22 -31.00
N ARG A 452 -10.72 11.84 -30.80
CA ARG A 452 -9.64 12.03 -31.78
C ARG A 452 -9.42 10.86 -32.74
N GLY A 453 -9.94 9.67 -32.41
CA GLY A 453 -9.62 8.45 -33.15
C GLY A 453 -8.17 7.97 -32.96
N LEU A 454 -7.60 8.16 -31.77
CA LEU A 454 -6.22 7.76 -31.47
C LEU A 454 -6.18 6.29 -31.05
N GLY A 455 -5.54 5.44 -31.85
CA GLY A 455 -5.44 4.00 -31.57
C GLY A 455 -6.78 3.25 -31.66
N MET A 456 -7.82 3.90 -32.18
CA MET A 456 -9.16 3.34 -32.33
C MET A 456 -10.01 4.17 -33.29
N ARG A 457 -11.15 3.62 -33.73
CA ARG A 457 -12.08 4.36 -34.58
C ARG A 457 -12.67 5.54 -33.80
N GLN A 458 -12.68 6.70 -34.45
CA GLN A 458 -13.33 7.91 -33.93
C GLN A 458 -14.82 7.66 -33.69
N ASP A 459 -15.29 7.95 -32.47
CA ASP A 459 -16.70 7.82 -32.06
C ASP A 459 -17.05 8.89 -31.04
N ILE A 460 -17.71 9.95 -31.52
CA ILE A 460 -18.04 11.13 -30.74
C ILE A 460 -19.13 10.84 -29.70
N HIS A 461 -20.06 9.93 -30.00
CA HIS A 461 -21.12 9.57 -29.05
C HIS A 461 -20.55 8.78 -27.87
N LEU A 462 -19.61 7.88 -28.17
CA LEU A 462 -18.90 7.14 -27.15
C LEU A 462 -17.97 8.04 -26.34
N ALA A 463 -17.31 9.01 -27.00
CA ALA A 463 -16.52 10.03 -26.31
C ALA A 463 -17.34 10.83 -25.28
N LYS A 464 -18.51 11.35 -25.70
CA LYS A 464 -19.45 12.03 -24.80
C LYS A 464 -19.86 11.14 -23.63
N ARG A 465 -20.18 9.86 -23.90
CA ARG A 465 -20.55 8.91 -22.84
C ARG A 465 -19.42 8.72 -21.82
N PHE A 466 -18.18 8.61 -22.27
CA PHE A 466 -17.02 8.52 -21.37
C PHE A 466 -16.81 9.78 -20.54
N TYR A 467 -16.98 10.97 -21.13
CA TYR A 467 -16.96 12.22 -20.38
C TYR A 467 -18.07 12.29 -19.32
N ASP A 468 -19.31 11.93 -19.69
CA ASP A 468 -20.44 11.90 -18.76
C ASP A 468 -20.19 10.90 -17.60
N MET A 469 -19.62 9.72 -17.89
CA MET A 469 -19.24 8.73 -16.88
C MET A 469 -18.13 9.25 -15.95
N ALA A 470 -17.13 9.96 -16.48
CA ALA A 470 -16.05 10.54 -15.68
C ALA A 470 -16.60 11.56 -14.66
N ALA A 471 -17.52 12.45 -15.09
CA ALA A 471 -18.15 13.45 -14.23
C ALA A 471 -19.06 12.85 -13.15
N GLN A 472 -19.68 11.70 -13.41
CA GLN A 472 -20.47 10.97 -12.42
C GLN A 472 -19.59 10.24 -11.40
N THR A 473 -18.38 9.84 -11.81
CA THR A 473 -17.48 9.03 -10.98
C THR A 473 -16.72 9.87 -9.97
N ASN A 474 -16.26 11.08 -10.35
CA ASN A 474 -15.54 11.97 -9.44
C ASN A 474 -16.04 13.42 -9.58
N PRO A 475 -16.42 14.11 -8.47
CA PRO A 475 -16.78 15.53 -8.50
C PRO A 475 -15.67 16.42 -9.10
N ASP A 476 -14.40 16.11 -8.87
CA ASP A 476 -13.27 16.91 -9.39
C ASP A 476 -13.20 16.87 -10.92
N ALA A 477 -13.76 15.82 -11.54
CA ALA A 477 -13.81 15.67 -12.99
C ALA A 477 -14.93 16.52 -13.66
N GLN A 478 -15.88 17.08 -12.90
CA GLN A 478 -17.02 17.80 -13.47
C GLN A 478 -16.61 19.03 -14.27
N VAL A 479 -15.67 19.83 -13.76
CA VAL A 479 -15.22 21.05 -14.44
C VAL A 479 -14.44 20.71 -15.73
N PRO A 480 -13.41 19.82 -15.71
CA PRO A 480 -12.75 19.38 -16.93
C PRO A 480 -13.71 18.79 -17.97
N VAL A 481 -14.66 17.96 -17.55
CA VAL A 481 -15.67 17.36 -18.43
C VAL A 481 -16.57 18.42 -19.05
N ALA A 482 -17.06 19.39 -18.27
CA ALA A 482 -17.90 20.46 -18.80
C ALA A 482 -17.17 21.25 -19.89
N LEU A 483 -15.89 21.55 -19.71
CA LEU A 483 -15.06 22.21 -20.71
C LEU A 483 -14.90 21.34 -21.98
N ALA A 484 -14.63 20.05 -21.81
CA ALA A 484 -14.53 19.11 -22.93
C ALA A 484 -15.85 18.99 -23.72
N LEU A 485 -17.00 18.95 -23.04
CA LEU A 485 -18.32 18.90 -23.67
C LEU A 485 -18.68 20.22 -24.39
N ILE A 486 -18.33 21.37 -23.80
CA ILE A 486 -18.49 22.68 -24.47
C ILE A 486 -17.64 22.72 -25.74
N LYS A 487 -16.37 22.30 -25.66
CA LYS A 487 -15.49 22.19 -26.82
C LYS A 487 -16.12 21.31 -27.90
N LEU A 488 -16.63 20.13 -27.54
CA LEU A 488 -17.28 19.21 -28.47
C LEU A 488 -18.50 19.85 -29.15
N ALA A 489 -19.30 20.62 -28.40
CA ALA A 489 -20.44 21.36 -28.94
C ALA A 489 -20.01 22.47 -29.92
N VAL A 490 -18.93 23.19 -29.62
CA VAL A 490 -18.37 24.22 -30.51
C VAL A 490 -17.85 23.61 -31.81
N LEU A 491 -17.14 22.48 -31.73
CA LEU A 491 -16.67 21.76 -32.93
C LEU A 491 -17.83 21.30 -33.80
N PHE A 492 -18.86 20.70 -33.19
CA PHE A 492 -20.04 20.25 -33.92
C PHE A 492 -20.80 21.43 -34.55
N PHE A 493 -20.92 22.55 -33.84
CA PHE A 493 -21.47 23.78 -34.38
C PHE A 493 -20.66 24.29 -35.57
N TRP A 494 -19.32 24.24 -35.49
CA TRP A 494 -18.44 24.68 -36.57
C TRP A 494 -18.53 23.77 -37.80
N GLU A 495 -18.59 22.45 -37.62
CA GLU A 495 -18.84 21.49 -38.70
C GLU A 495 -20.20 21.71 -39.36
N TRP A 496 -21.25 21.88 -38.55
CA TRP A 496 -22.59 22.22 -39.03
C TRP A 496 -22.60 23.54 -39.81
N VAL A 497 -21.91 24.58 -39.33
CA VAL A 497 -21.78 25.83 -40.06
C VAL A 497 -21.07 25.56 -41.38
N ARG A 498 -19.95 24.83 -41.42
CA ARG A 498 -19.19 24.55 -42.66
C ARG A 498 -20.00 23.76 -43.69
N GLU A 499 -20.70 22.72 -43.28
CA GLU A 499 -21.58 21.92 -44.17
C GLU A 499 -22.71 22.78 -44.74
N ASN A 500 -23.27 23.67 -43.92
CA ASN A 500 -24.33 24.59 -44.35
C ASN A 500 -23.81 25.86 -45.03
N TYR A 501 -22.53 26.23 -44.87
CA TYR A 501 -21.89 27.35 -45.58
C TYR A 501 -21.38 26.92 -46.96
N ALA A 502 -21.01 25.64 -47.14
CA ALA A 502 -20.75 25.07 -48.46
C ALA A 502 -21.99 25.13 -49.38
N PHE A 503 -23.19 25.19 -48.80
CA PHE A 503 -24.44 25.49 -49.51
C PHE A 503 -24.53 26.97 -49.96
N TRP A 504 -23.92 27.91 -49.20
CA TRP A 504 -23.89 29.34 -49.53
C TRP A 504 -22.74 29.74 -50.47
N THR A 505 -21.63 29.01 -50.54
CA THR A 505 -20.47 29.32 -51.43
C THR A 505 -20.70 29.04 -52.93
N LYS A 506 -21.95 28.84 -53.38
CA LYS A 506 -22.33 29.14 -54.77
C LYS A 506 -22.50 30.64 -55.04
N LEU A 507 -22.49 31.47 -54.00
CA LEU A 507 -22.24 32.89 -54.06
C LEU A 507 -21.04 33.21 -53.16
N ASP A 508 -20.06 33.87 -53.75
CA ASP A 508 -18.91 34.51 -53.12
C ASP A 508 -17.64 33.68 -52.91
N ALA A 509 -16.79 33.79 -53.92
CA ALA A 509 -15.40 33.37 -53.92
C ALA A 509 -14.53 34.59 -53.56
N SER A 510 -14.22 34.79 -52.28
CA SER A 510 -12.96 35.42 -51.85
C SER A 510 -12.85 35.50 -50.33
N SER A 511 -12.02 34.63 -49.74
CA SER A 511 -11.01 34.98 -48.73
C SER A 511 -10.55 33.71 -48.01
N SER A 512 -9.27 33.43 -48.18
CA SER A 512 -8.54 32.34 -47.53
C SER A 512 -8.37 32.64 -46.04
N PHE A 513 -9.20 32.03 -45.19
CA PHE A 513 -8.89 31.87 -43.76
C PHE A 513 -8.68 30.40 -43.45
N THR A 514 -7.48 29.91 -43.74
CA THR A 514 -7.05 28.56 -43.34
C THR A 514 -6.44 28.64 -41.95
N LEU A 515 -7.29 28.64 -40.91
CA LEU A 515 -6.83 28.27 -39.58
C LEU A 515 -6.56 26.76 -39.61
N SER A 516 -5.32 26.34 -39.37
CA SER A 516 -4.93 24.92 -39.39
C SER A 516 -5.79 24.12 -38.40
N HIS A 517 -6.54 23.13 -38.90
CA HIS A 517 -7.42 22.25 -38.12
C HIS A 517 -6.71 21.56 -36.93
N GLU A 518 -5.39 21.39 -36.98
CA GLU A 518 -4.64 20.59 -36.01
C GLU A 518 -4.58 21.20 -34.60
N HIS A 519 -4.88 22.49 -34.42
CA HIS A 519 -4.73 23.17 -33.12
C HIS A 519 -5.95 23.99 -32.66
N LEU A 520 -7.04 24.01 -33.41
CA LEU A 520 -8.25 24.79 -33.08
C LEU A 520 -8.81 24.41 -31.69
N ASP A 521 -8.68 23.13 -31.36
CA ASP A 521 -9.02 22.56 -30.06
C ASP A 521 -8.25 23.16 -28.88
N ILE A 522 -6.95 23.40 -29.07
CA ILE A 522 -6.07 23.94 -28.03
C ILE A 522 -6.42 25.41 -27.81
N TYR A 523 -6.72 26.16 -28.88
CA TYR A 523 -7.12 27.56 -28.79
C TYR A 523 -8.46 27.74 -28.06
N VAL A 524 -9.47 26.90 -28.34
CA VAL A 524 -10.77 26.95 -27.65
C VAL A 524 -10.61 26.60 -26.17
N MET A 525 -9.86 25.54 -25.85
CA MET A 525 -9.64 25.13 -24.46
C MET A 525 -8.85 26.17 -23.65
N THR A 526 -7.81 26.77 -24.23
CA THR A 526 -7.03 27.82 -23.57
C THR A 526 -7.85 29.08 -23.35
N PHE A 527 -8.69 29.48 -24.32
CA PHE A 527 -9.61 30.60 -24.17
C PHE A 527 -10.62 30.36 -23.04
N LEU A 528 -11.27 29.19 -23.03
CA LEU A 528 -12.24 28.83 -21.98
C LEU A 528 -11.58 28.78 -20.60
N ALA A 529 -10.37 28.21 -20.48
CA ALA A 529 -9.62 28.18 -19.24
C ALA A 529 -9.25 29.58 -18.73
N LEU A 530 -8.87 30.49 -19.63
CA LEU A 530 -8.59 31.90 -19.31
C LEU A 530 -9.83 32.62 -18.80
N VAL A 531 -10.96 32.49 -19.50
CA VAL A 531 -12.24 33.09 -19.09
C VAL A 531 -12.65 32.56 -17.71
N PHE A 532 -12.52 31.25 -17.49
CA PHE A 532 -12.86 30.64 -16.21
C PHE A 532 -11.92 31.07 -15.07
N GLY A 533 -10.62 31.18 -15.34
CA GLY A 533 -9.62 31.71 -14.39
C GLY A 533 -9.89 33.16 -14.01
N ILE A 534 -10.29 34.00 -14.97
CA ILE A 534 -10.71 35.38 -14.73
C ILE A 534 -11.98 35.43 -13.88
N ILE A 535 -12.97 34.59 -14.17
CA ILE A 535 -14.21 34.50 -13.37
C ILE A 535 -13.91 34.08 -11.93
N MET A 536 -13.03 33.09 -11.71
CA MET A 536 -12.63 32.68 -10.36
C MET A 536 -11.85 33.77 -9.61
N LEU A 537 -10.95 34.50 -10.29
CA LEU A 537 -10.23 35.63 -9.71
C LEU A 537 -11.18 36.78 -9.32
N LEU A 538 -12.18 37.06 -10.15
CA LEU A 538 -13.22 38.06 -9.88
C LEU A 538 -14.17 37.64 -8.75
N ARG A 539 -14.31 36.32 -8.49
CA ARG A 539 -15.16 35.78 -7.42
C ARG A 539 -14.44 35.65 -6.06
N ARG A 540 -13.10 35.72 -6.06
CA ARG A 540 -12.26 35.72 -4.84
C ARG A 540 -11.98 37.12 -4.26
N ARG A 541 -12.33 38.18 -5.00
CA ARG A 541 -12.45 39.56 -4.48
C ARG A 541 -13.90 39.82 -4.10
#